data_AF-A0A7V0TPU3-F1
#
_entry.id   AF-A0A7V0TPU3-F1
#
_cell.length_a   1.000
_cell.length_b   1.000
_cell.length_c   1.000
_cell.angle_alpha   90.00
_cell.angle_beta   90.00
_cell.angle_gamma   90.00
#
_symmetry.space_group_name_H-M   'P 1'
#
loop_
_entity.id
_entity.type
_entity.pdbx_description
1 polymer ?
#
loop_
_entity_poly.entity_id
_entity_poly.type
_entity_poly.pdbx_seq_one_letter_code
_entity_poly.pdbx_strand_id
1 'polypeptide(L)'
;MKAKMTPVRKDKDILLYAGLVLLLAVLAAVNVFLPQGDYAPVMPEQGLPAPRWVLGLVNAAIMLVIYGGLGLLGLYLSRKLGFAGILDPSVSHRQRFLVPLVTGIFLGLFIILCDEVFSRFHSLGLLPHPPFPTSLVASATAAIGEEIIFRLFFISFWVWLVSKVILKGKWQNGIFWIVTLFSAIAFGAGHMPSVMVFFQLESLSAIPSLLLGEIFLLNGVISVFAAYFFRKSGFLAAVGIHFWADMVWHVVWGLVG
;
A
#
# COMPACT_ATOMS: atom_id res chain seq x y z
N MET A 1 -26.63 -12.10 -14.48
CA MET A 1 -26.43 -13.24 -13.57
C MET A 1 -24.99 -13.20 -13.05
N LYS A 2 -24.74 -12.91 -11.77
CA LYS A 2 -23.37 -12.97 -11.22
C LYS A 2 -23.04 -14.43 -10.88
N ALA A 3 -22.04 -15.01 -11.54
CA ALA A 3 -21.62 -16.38 -11.29
C ALA A 3 -21.11 -16.52 -9.84
N LYS A 4 -21.69 -17.45 -9.09
CA LYS A 4 -21.25 -17.80 -7.73
C LYS A 4 -19.89 -18.49 -7.83
N MET A 5 -18.87 -18.00 -7.13
CA MET A 5 -17.55 -18.66 -7.10
C MET A 5 -17.68 -20.09 -6.59
N THR A 6 -16.99 -21.04 -7.24
CA THR A 6 -16.97 -22.45 -6.84
C THR A 6 -16.08 -22.66 -5.60
N PRO A 7 -16.35 -23.69 -4.78
CA PRO A 7 -15.60 -23.97 -3.54
C PRO A 7 -14.08 -24.12 -3.77
N VAL A 8 -13.68 -24.95 -4.74
CA VAL A 8 -12.26 -25.21 -5.11
C VAL A 8 -11.48 -23.92 -5.42
N ARG A 9 -12.17 -22.89 -5.92
CA ARG A 9 -11.53 -21.61 -6.28
C ARG A 9 -11.35 -20.69 -5.08
N LYS A 10 -12.25 -20.77 -4.11
CA LYS A 10 -12.14 -20.06 -2.84
C LYS A 10 -10.85 -20.46 -2.11
N ASP A 11 -10.49 -21.74 -2.20
CA ASP A 11 -9.29 -22.31 -1.58
C ASP A 11 -8.01 -21.80 -2.25
N LYS A 12 -8.00 -21.66 -3.58
CA LYS A 12 -6.84 -21.12 -4.32
C LYS A 12 -6.56 -19.65 -4.03
N ASP A 13 -7.60 -18.82 -3.92
CA ASP A 13 -7.45 -17.42 -3.51
C ASP A 13 -6.87 -17.31 -2.08
N ILE A 14 -7.34 -18.15 -1.15
CA ILE A 14 -6.85 -18.15 0.23
C ILE A 14 -5.39 -18.60 0.26
N LEU A 15 -5.03 -19.64 -0.50
CA LEU A 15 -3.66 -20.11 -0.61
C LEU A 15 -2.72 -19.03 -1.18
N LEU A 16 -3.14 -18.35 -2.24
CA LEU A 16 -2.37 -17.27 -2.84
C LEU A 16 -2.23 -16.08 -1.88
N TYR A 17 -3.31 -15.71 -1.19
CA TYR A 17 -3.26 -14.69 -0.15
C TYR A 17 -2.28 -15.07 0.98
N ALA A 18 -2.35 -16.31 1.48
CA ALA A 18 -1.41 -16.81 2.48
C ALA A 18 0.03 -16.76 1.99
N GLY A 19 0.28 -17.10 0.71
CA GLY A 19 1.58 -16.94 0.07
C GLY A 19 2.08 -15.49 0.04
N LEU A 20 1.21 -14.52 -0.26
CA LEU A 20 1.55 -13.10 -0.22
C LEU A 20 1.88 -12.61 1.19
N VAL A 21 1.13 -13.07 2.21
CA VAL A 21 1.39 -12.72 3.61
C VAL A 21 2.70 -13.35 4.11
N LEU A 22 2.99 -14.59 3.72
CA LEU A 22 4.28 -15.24 4.01
C LEU A 22 5.43 -14.48 3.35
N LEU A 23 5.29 -14.10 2.09
CA LEU A 23 6.27 -13.28 1.38
C LEU A 23 6.48 -11.94 2.10
N LEU A 24 5.39 -11.24 2.45
CA LEU A 24 5.44 -9.98 3.21
C LEU A 24 6.18 -10.14 4.54
N ALA A 25 5.91 -11.22 5.29
CA ALA A 25 6.58 -11.50 6.56
C ALA A 25 8.08 -11.74 6.39
N VAL A 26 8.49 -12.50 5.37
CA VAL A 26 9.90 -12.74 5.04
C VAL A 26 10.59 -11.43 4.64
N LEU A 27 9.98 -10.66 3.75
CA LEU A 27 10.53 -9.37 3.31
C LEU A 27 10.67 -8.39 4.48
N ALA A 28 9.66 -8.28 5.33
CA ALA A 28 9.69 -7.41 6.51
C ALA A 28 10.78 -7.83 7.52
N ALA A 29 11.05 -9.14 7.67
CA ALA A 29 12.14 -9.62 8.51
C ALA A 29 13.52 -9.33 7.89
N VAL A 30 13.68 -9.58 6.59
CA VAL A 30 14.92 -9.33 5.86
C VAL A 30 15.26 -7.83 5.83
N ASN A 31 14.25 -6.96 5.72
CA ASN A 31 14.43 -5.51 5.62
C ASN A 31 15.25 -4.93 6.79
N VAL A 32 15.14 -5.51 7.99
CA VAL A 32 15.90 -5.09 9.20
C VAL A 32 17.41 -5.26 9.04
N PHE A 33 17.85 -6.13 8.13
CA PHE A 33 19.25 -6.42 7.87
C PHE A 33 19.82 -5.62 6.70
N LEU A 34 18.99 -4.91 5.94
CA LEU A 34 19.41 -4.16 4.77
C LEU A 34 19.93 -2.75 5.14
N PRO A 35 20.69 -2.09 4.24
CA PRO A 35 21.18 -0.73 4.47
C PRO A 35 20.02 0.24 4.70
N GLN A 36 20.06 1.02 5.78
CA GLN A 36 18.97 1.94 6.10
C GLN A 36 19.21 3.34 5.49
N GLY A 37 20.43 3.70 5.07
CA GLY A 37 20.70 5.00 4.42
C GLY A 37 20.27 6.17 5.31
N ASP A 38 19.53 7.13 4.74
CA ASP A 38 18.96 8.28 5.48
C ASP A 38 17.90 7.88 6.53
N TYR A 39 17.56 6.59 6.64
CA TYR A 39 16.74 6.03 7.71
C TYR A 39 17.60 5.64 8.94
N ALA A 40 18.93 5.80 8.88
CA ALA A 40 19.84 5.58 10.01
C ALA A 40 19.67 6.54 11.22
N PRO A 41 19.30 7.83 11.05
CA PRO A 41 19.06 8.76 12.17
C PRO A 41 17.89 8.36 13.08
N VAL A 42 17.06 7.41 12.65
CA VAL A 42 15.93 6.85 13.43
C VAL A 42 16.42 5.87 14.51
N MET A 43 17.68 5.46 14.45
CA MET A 43 18.28 4.61 15.47
C MET A 43 18.58 5.46 16.70
N PRO A 44 18.08 5.10 17.90
CA PRO A 44 18.41 5.82 19.12
C PRO A 44 19.93 5.94 19.29
N GLU A 45 20.43 7.05 19.83
CA GLU A 45 21.84 7.15 20.25
C GLU A 45 22.23 6.01 21.21
N GLN A 46 21.23 5.46 21.91
CA GLN A 46 21.31 4.34 22.86
C GLN A 46 21.36 2.96 22.17
N GLY A 47 21.38 2.90 20.84
CA GLY A 47 21.36 1.67 20.06
C GLY A 47 19.95 1.11 19.81
N LEU A 48 19.90 -0.03 19.10
CA LEU A 48 18.64 -0.72 18.82
C LEU A 48 17.99 -1.24 20.12
N PRO A 49 16.65 -1.17 20.25
CA PRO A 49 15.94 -1.65 21.45
C PRO A 49 16.05 -3.17 21.65
N ALA A 50 16.43 -3.91 20.61
CA ALA A 50 16.69 -5.34 20.65
C ALA A 50 17.67 -5.74 19.51
N PRO A 51 18.29 -6.93 19.58
CA PRO A 51 19.06 -7.47 18.46
C PRO A 51 18.24 -7.54 17.16
N ARG A 52 18.89 -7.30 16.00
CA ARG A 52 18.21 -7.26 14.69
C ARG A 52 17.39 -8.51 14.38
N TRP A 53 17.85 -9.69 14.79
CA TRP A 53 17.09 -10.93 14.59
C TRP A 53 15.78 -10.96 15.38
N VAL A 54 15.75 -10.37 16.59
CA VAL A 54 14.51 -10.24 17.37
C VAL A 54 13.56 -9.29 16.65
N LEU A 55 14.04 -8.13 16.21
CA LEU A 55 13.24 -7.16 15.46
C LEU A 55 12.68 -7.75 14.15
N GLY A 56 13.50 -8.53 13.42
CA GLY A 56 13.06 -9.24 12.23
C GLY A 56 11.95 -10.26 12.52
N LEU A 57 12.07 -11.04 13.60
CA LEU A 57 11.03 -11.97 14.02
C LEU A 57 9.74 -11.26 14.46
N VAL A 58 9.85 -10.15 15.18
CA VAL A 58 8.70 -9.33 15.59
C VAL A 58 7.99 -8.76 14.36
N ASN A 59 8.74 -8.21 13.39
CA ASN A 59 8.16 -7.72 12.14
C ASN A 59 7.45 -8.84 11.37
N ALA A 60 8.07 -10.01 11.21
CA ALA A 60 7.42 -11.16 10.59
C ALA A 60 6.13 -11.56 11.32
N ALA A 61 6.16 -11.63 12.66
CA ALA A 61 4.98 -11.97 13.46
C ALA A 61 3.85 -10.95 13.28
N ILE A 62 4.16 -9.65 13.24
CA ILE A 62 3.18 -8.59 12.96
C ILE A 62 2.54 -8.80 11.58
N MET A 63 3.34 -9.09 10.55
CA MET A 63 2.80 -9.33 9.21
C MET A 63 1.92 -10.59 9.16
N LEU A 64 2.34 -11.67 9.81
CA LEU A 64 1.57 -12.92 9.82
C LEU A 64 0.24 -12.78 10.57
N VAL A 65 0.26 -12.14 11.74
CA VAL A 65 -0.90 -12.08 12.64
C VAL A 65 -1.81 -10.92 12.29
N ILE A 66 -1.27 -9.70 12.25
CA ILE A 66 -2.08 -8.48 12.06
C ILE A 66 -2.45 -8.34 10.59
N TYR A 67 -1.48 -8.28 9.68
CA TYR A 67 -1.77 -8.10 8.25
C TYR A 67 -2.48 -9.35 7.71
N GLY A 68 -2.00 -10.54 8.06
CA GLY A 68 -2.66 -11.80 7.73
C GLY A 68 -4.13 -11.84 8.17
N GLY A 69 -4.42 -11.54 9.44
CA GLY A 69 -5.78 -11.53 9.98
C GLY A 69 -6.69 -10.47 9.35
N LEU A 70 -6.22 -9.22 9.26
CA LEU A 70 -6.99 -8.11 8.67
C LEU A 70 -7.29 -8.34 7.20
N GLY A 71 -6.30 -8.80 6.41
CA GLY A 71 -6.52 -9.08 5.00
C GLY A 71 -7.36 -10.35 4.76
N LEU A 72 -7.35 -11.37 5.64
CA LEU A 72 -8.31 -12.48 5.56
C LEU A 72 -9.74 -11.99 5.74
N LEU A 73 -9.96 -11.12 6.73
CA LEU A 73 -11.24 -10.47 6.94
C LEU A 73 -11.63 -9.62 5.72
N GLY A 74 -10.70 -8.82 5.21
CA GLY A 74 -10.88 -8.03 3.99
C GLY A 74 -11.24 -8.85 2.76
N LEU A 75 -10.56 -9.98 2.54
CA LEU A 75 -10.83 -10.92 1.45
C LEU A 75 -12.22 -11.55 1.59
N TYR A 76 -12.64 -11.88 2.81
CA TYR A 76 -13.99 -12.37 3.07
C TYR A 76 -15.06 -11.31 2.75
N LEU A 77 -14.84 -10.06 3.17
CA LEU A 77 -15.81 -8.96 2.99
C LEU A 77 -15.88 -8.49 1.53
N SER A 78 -14.76 -8.39 0.83
CA SER A 78 -14.72 -8.03 -0.61
C SER A 78 -15.55 -8.99 -1.47
N ARG A 79 -15.52 -10.30 -1.15
CA ARG A 79 -16.37 -11.31 -1.79
C ARG A 79 -17.86 -11.07 -1.53
N LYS A 80 -18.25 -10.71 -0.29
CA LYS A 80 -19.64 -10.33 0.02
C LYS A 80 -20.11 -9.09 -0.72
N LEU A 81 -19.19 -8.17 -1.01
CA LEU A 81 -19.43 -6.98 -1.82
C LEU A 81 -19.48 -7.27 -3.33
N GLY A 82 -19.04 -8.47 -3.74
CA GLY A 82 -18.97 -8.89 -5.13
C GLY A 82 -17.90 -8.14 -5.91
N PHE A 83 -16.81 -7.77 -5.26
CA PHE A 83 -15.57 -7.32 -5.91
C PHE A 83 -14.86 -8.52 -6.54
N ALA A 84 -13.98 -8.25 -7.51
CA ALA A 84 -13.19 -9.30 -8.14
C ALA A 84 -12.31 -10.03 -7.11
N GLY A 85 -12.34 -11.36 -7.15
CA GLY A 85 -11.44 -12.21 -6.36
C GLY A 85 -9.99 -12.13 -6.88
N ILE A 86 -9.04 -12.71 -6.13
CA ILE A 86 -7.61 -12.67 -6.50
C ILE A 86 -7.39 -13.37 -7.84
N LEU A 87 -7.99 -14.55 -8.00
CA LEU A 87 -7.94 -15.36 -9.21
C LEU A 87 -9.29 -15.39 -9.93
N ASP A 88 -10.02 -14.27 -9.97
CA ASP A 88 -11.30 -14.15 -10.67
C ASP A 88 -11.18 -14.57 -12.16
N PRO A 89 -12.03 -15.47 -12.70
CA PRO A 89 -11.92 -15.93 -14.09
C PRO A 89 -12.27 -14.85 -15.12
N SER A 90 -13.13 -13.91 -14.73
CA SER A 90 -13.58 -12.83 -15.61
C SER A 90 -12.51 -11.76 -15.81
N VAL A 91 -11.46 -11.78 -14.98
CA VAL A 91 -10.32 -10.87 -15.08
C VAL A 91 -9.22 -11.54 -15.88
N SER A 92 -8.95 -10.98 -17.06
CA SER A 92 -7.86 -11.43 -17.94
C SER A 92 -6.48 -11.18 -17.32
N HIS A 93 -5.45 -11.90 -17.80
CA HIS A 93 -4.06 -11.65 -17.41
C HIS A 93 -3.62 -10.21 -17.73
N ARG A 94 -4.12 -9.63 -18.82
CA ARG A 94 -3.88 -8.23 -19.16
C ARG A 94 -4.40 -7.30 -18.07
N GLN A 95 -5.62 -7.50 -17.59
CA GLN A 95 -6.22 -6.67 -16.53
C GLN A 95 -5.58 -6.92 -15.15
N ARG A 96 -5.09 -8.14 -14.90
CA ARG A 96 -4.47 -8.51 -13.63
C ARG A 96 -3.02 -8.06 -13.50
N PHE A 97 -2.26 -8.01 -14.60
CA PHE A 97 -0.81 -7.77 -14.56
C PHE A 97 -0.36 -6.62 -15.46
N LEU A 98 -0.66 -6.67 -16.77
CA LEU A 98 -0.13 -5.68 -17.72
C LEU A 98 -0.70 -4.27 -17.49
N VAL A 99 -2.01 -4.15 -17.27
CA VAL A 99 -2.64 -2.85 -17.00
C VAL A 99 -2.15 -2.25 -15.69
N PRO A 100 -2.08 -3.00 -14.57
CA PRO A 100 -1.42 -2.56 -13.35
C PRO A 100 0.02 -2.10 -13.54
N LEU A 101 0.83 -2.81 -14.33
CA LEU A 101 2.20 -2.42 -14.65
C LEU A 101 2.27 -1.09 -15.37
N VAL A 102 1.52 -0.92 -16.45
CA VAL A 102 1.52 0.34 -17.23
C VAL A 102 0.98 1.49 -16.38
N THR A 103 -0.06 1.24 -15.59
CA THR A 103 -0.65 2.25 -14.70
C THR A 103 0.34 2.65 -13.61
N GLY A 104 0.99 1.68 -12.95
CA GLY A 104 1.99 1.94 -11.93
C GLY A 104 3.18 2.72 -12.48
N ILE A 105 3.71 2.37 -13.66
CA ILE A 105 4.78 3.13 -14.31
C ILE A 105 4.36 4.58 -14.54
N PHE A 106 3.17 4.80 -15.10
CA PHE A 106 2.65 6.15 -15.32
C PHE A 106 2.51 6.93 -14.00
N LEU A 107 2.01 6.30 -12.94
CA LEU A 107 1.87 6.93 -11.63
C LEU A 107 3.24 7.22 -10.99
N GLY A 108 4.22 6.33 -11.13
CA GLY A 108 5.59 6.56 -10.67
C GLY A 108 6.22 7.77 -11.34
N LEU A 109 6.07 7.90 -12.67
CA LEU A 109 6.53 9.10 -13.41
C LEU A 109 5.81 10.37 -12.98
N PHE A 110 4.49 10.28 -12.72
CA PHE A 110 3.72 11.39 -12.18
C PHE A 110 4.23 11.82 -10.80
N ILE A 111 4.56 10.87 -9.92
CA ILE A 111 5.11 11.15 -8.59
C ILE A 111 6.45 11.87 -8.69
N ILE A 112 7.37 11.37 -9.52
CA ILE A 112 8.68 12.01 -9.75
C ILE A 112 8.49 13.45 -10.21
N LEU A 113 7.61 13.69 -11.20
CA LEU A 113 7.37 15.03 -11.71
C LEU A 113 6.80 15.97 -10.62
N CYS A 114 5.87 15.47 -9.81
CA CYS A 114 5.31 16.27 -8.73
C CYS A 114 6.36 16.60 -7.67
N ASP A 115 7.14 15.63 -7.20
CA ASP A 115 8.22 15.84 -6.21
C ASP A 115 9.25 16.87 -6.69
N GLU A 116 9.69 16.75 -7.95
CA GLU A 116 10.57 17.72 -8.61
C GLU A 116 10.00 19.14 -8.69
N VAL A 117 8.68 19.27 -8.83
CA VAL A 117 8.02 20.57 -8.91
C VAL A 117 7.80 21.15 -7.51
N PHE A 118 7.22 20.37 -6.59
CA PHE A 118 6.85 20.83 -5.24
C PHE A 118 8.07 21.13 -4.37
N SER A 119 9.14 20.35 -4.49
CA SER A 119 10.40 20.56 -3.76
C SER A 119 11.04 21.93 -4.01
N ARG A 120 10.75 22.58 -5.14
CA ARG A 120 11.23 23.94 -5.46
C ARG A 120 10.54 25.05 -4.69
N PHE A 121 9.42 24.72 -4.05
CA PHE A 121 8.56 25.67 -3.36
C PHE A 121 8.57 25.48 -1.83
N HIS A 122 9.44 24.60 -1.30
CA HIS A 122 9.73 24.50 0.12
C HIS A 122 11.22 24.22 0.37
N SER A 123 11.71 24.51 1.57
CA SER A 123 13.15 24.42 1.89
C SER A 123 13.67 23.01 2.17
N LEU A 124 12.80 22.01 2.23
CA LEU A 124 13.15 20.63 2.60
C LEU A 124 13.74 19.79 1.46
N GLY A 125 13.68 20.25 0.20
CA GLY A 125 14.19 19.50 -0.95
C GLY A 125 13.29 18.33 -1.37
N LEU A 126 13.84 17.36 -2.09
CA LEU A 126 13.12 16.17 -2.58
C LEU A 126 12.76 15.20 -1.46
N LEU A 127 11.73 14.38 -1.68
CA LEU A 127 11.39 13.28 -0.79
C LEU A 127 12.50 12.20 -0.78
N PRO A 128 12.90 11.69 0.40
CA PRO A 128 13.98 10.72 0.51
C PRO A 128 13.59 9.35 -0.06
N HIS A 129 14.60 8.57 -0.45
CA HIS A 129 14.43 7.22 -0.98
C HIS A 129 15.23 6.20 -0.16
N PRO A 130 14.70 4.98 0.07
CA PRO A 130 15.51 3.92 0.65
C PRO A 130 16.70 3.60 -0.25
N PRO A 131 17.90 3.35 0.29
CA PRO A 131 19.06 3.02 -0.54
C PRO A 131 18.86 1.67 -1.21
N PHE A 132 19.51 1.44 -2.35
CA PHE A 132 19.56 0.10 -2.94
C PHE A 132 20.43 -0.84 -2.08
N PRO A 133 20.03 -2.12 -1.84
CA PRO A 133 18.85 -2.83 -2.35
C PRO A 133 17.59 -2.72 -1.47
N THR A 134 17.60 -1.92 -0.40
CA THR A 134 16.45 -1.72 0.50
C THR A 134 15.24 -1.18 -0.23
N SER A 135 15.41 -0.29 -1.22
CA SER A 135 14.30 0.19 -2.04
C SER A 135 13.51 -0.92 -2.71
N LEU A 136 14.15 -1.98 -3.22
CA LEU A 136 13.44 -3.13 -3.79
C LEU A 136 12.53 -3.83 -2.77
N VAL A 137 13.08 -4.08 -1.57
CA VAL A 137 12.37 -4.80 -0.50
C VAL A 137 11.29 -3.92 0.12
N ALA A 138 11.55 -2.63 0.30
CA ALA A 138 10.61 -1.65 0.78
C ALA A 138 9.41 -1.53 -0.17
N SER A 139 9.64 -1.37 -1.48
CA SER A 139 8.55 -1.30 -2.47
C SER A 139 7.70 -2.56 -2.50
N ALA A 140 8.31 -3.75 -2.42
CA ALA A 140 7.55 -5.01 -2.38
C ALA A 140 6.74 -5.14 -1.07
N THR A 141 7.33 -4.75 0.05
CA THR A 141 6.68 -4.79 1.37
C THR A 141 5.53 -3.78 1.45
N ALA A 142 5.73 -2.54 1.00
CA ALA A 142 4.71 -1.49 0.95
C ALA A 142 3.56 -1.89 0.03
N ALA A 143 3.85 -2.28 -1.21
CA ALA A 143 2.82 -2.67 -2.17
C ALA A 143 1.94 -3.84 -1.71
N ILE A 144 2.47 -4.80 -0.94
CA ILE A 144 1.64 -5.88 -0.37
C ILE A 144 0.96 -5.41 0.92
N GLY A 145 1.73 -4.89 1.86
CA GLY A 145 1.27 -4.56 3.21
C GLY A 145 0.24 -3.43 3.22
N GLU A 146 0.52 -2.32 2.53
CA GLU A 146 -0.36 -1.16 2.51
C GLU A 146 -1.66 -1.46 1.75
N GLU A 147 -1.58 -2.25 0.67
CA GLU A 147 -2.78 -2.69 -0.03
C GLU A 147 -3.63 -3.67 0.81
N ILE A 148 -3.01 -4.50 1.65
CA ILE A 148 -3.75 -5.31 2.65
C ILE A 148 -4.55 -4.39 3.58
N ILE A 149 -3.93 -3.36 4.13
CA ILE A 149 -4.55 -2.48 5.12
C ILE A 149 -5.60 -1.57 4.47
N PHE A 150 -5.21 -0.79 3.47
CA PHE A 150 -6.02 0.31 2.94
C PHE A 150 -7.05 -0.11 1.89
N ARG A 151 -6.80 -1.20 1.15
CA ARG A 151 -7.71 -1.63 0.07
C ARG A 151 -8.43 -2.90 0.46
N LEU A 152 -7.70 -3.97 0.75
CA LEU A 152 -8.31 -5.25 1.07
C LEU A 152 -9.14 -5.18 2.35
N PHE A 153 -8.57 -4.69 3.45
CA PHE A 153 -9.27 -4.54 4.73
C PHE A 153 -10.14 -3.29 4.77
N PHE A 154 -9.55 -2.08 4.79
CA PHE A 154 -10.26 -0.83 5.08
C PHE A 154 -11.44 -0.58 4.13
N ILE A 155 -11.21 -0.59 2.81
CA ILE A 155 -12.30 -0.36 1.85
C ILE A 155 -13.37 -1.45 1.95
N SER A 156 -12.97 -2.73 1.99
CA SER A 156 -13.95 -3.82 2.07
C SER A 156 -14.77 -3.77 3.36
N PHE A 157 -14.12 -3.46 4.49
CA PHE A 157 -14.76 -3.36 5.79
C PHE A 157 -15.79 -2.23 5.81
N TRP A 158 -15.38 -1.01 5.47
CA TRP A 158 -16.26 0.15 5.55
C TRP A 158 -17.37 0.14 4.51
N VAL A 159 -17.10 -0.33 3.28
CA VAL A 159 -18.15 -0.48 2.27
C VAL A 159 -19.15 -1.56 2.69
N TRP A 160 -18.68 -2.67 3.26
CA TRP A 160 -19.57 -3.70 3.79
C TRP A 160 -20.41 -3.18 4.95
N LEU A 161 -19.79 -2.56 5.96
CA LEU A 161 -20.48 -2.06 7.13
C LEU A 161 -21.53 -1.01 6.74
N VAL A 162 -21.13 0.01 5.99
CA VAL A 162 -22.03 1.11 5.65
C VAL A 162 -23.08 0.67 4.64
N SER A 163 -22.68 0.08 3.51
CA SER A 163 -23.64 -0.26 2.47
C SER A 163 -24.47 -1.50 2.82
N LYS A 164 -23.84 -2.62 3.21
CA LYS A 164 -24.57 -3.89 3.42
C LYS A 164 -25.27 -3.94 4.77
N VAL A 165 -24.63 -3.50 5.85
CA VAL A 165 -25.21 -3.59 7.20
C VAL A 165 -26.11 -2.40 7.50
N ILE A 166 -25.57 -1.17 7.48
CA ILE A 166 -26.30 0.04 7.90
C ILE A 166 -27.39 0.41 6.86
N LEU A 167 -27.02 0.49 5.58
CA LEU A 167 -27.92 0.89 4.50
C LEU A 167 -28.66 -0.30 3.85
N LYS A 168 -28.59 -1.50 4.44
CA LYS A 168 -29.31 -2.71 4.01
C LYS A 168 -29.14 -3.02 2.52
N GLY A 169 -27.93 -2.85 2.01
CA GLY A 169 -27.52 -3.12 0.62
C GLY A 169 -27.72 -1.96 -0.35
N LYS A 170 -28.18 -0.78 0.09
CA LYS A 170 -28.35 0.40 -0.76
C LYS A 170 -27.03 1.16 -0.95
N TRP A 171 -26.96 1.95 -2.02
CA TRP A 171 -25.89 2.93 -2.29
C TRP A 171 -24.46 2.38 -2.36
N GLN A 172 -24.24 1.07 -2.56
CA GLN A 172 -22.90 0.46 -2.51
C GLN A 172 -21.86 1.18 -3.39
N ASN A 173 -22.25 1.65 -4.57
CA ASN A 173 -21.34 2.36 -5.46
C ASN A 173 -20.93 3.74 -4.92
N GLY A 174 -21.89 4.52 -4.40
CA GLY A 174 -21.59 5.83 -3.81
C GLY A 174 -20.74 5.68 -2.55
N ILE A 175 -21.12 4.75 -1.68
CA ILE A 175 -20.35 4.42 -0.47
C ILE A 175 -18.94 3.95 -0.81
N PHE A 176 -18.76 3.16 -1.87
CA PHE A 176 -17.42 2.76 -2.31
C PHE A 176 -16.51 3.96 -2.62
N TRP A 177 -17.01 4.95 -3.34
CA TRP A 177 -16.21 6.13 -3.69
C TRP A 177 -15.96 7.04 -2.49
N ILE A 178 -16.94 7.21 -1.61
CA ILE A 178 -16.76 7.94 -0.34
C ILE A 178 -15.69 7.27 0.53
N VAL A 179 -15.77 5.95 0.71
CA VAL A 179 -14.77 5.18 1.48
C VAL A 179 -13.41 5.20 0.78
N THR A 180 -13.36 5.21 -0.56
CA THR A 180 -12.11 5.34 -1.31
C THR A 180 -11.44 6.69 -1.02
N LEU A 181 -12.22 7.78 -0.98
CA LEU A 181 -11.69 9.10 -0.60
C LEU A 181 -11.14 9.10 0.83
N PHE A 182 -11.86 8.53 1.80
CA PHE A 182 -11.36 8.41 3.17
C PHE A 182 -10.12 7.52 3.27
N SER A 183 -10.06 6.43 2.49
CA SER A 183 -8.88 5.56 2.42
C SER A 183 -7.68 6.31 1.84
N ALA A 184 -7.86 7.13 0.80
CA ALA A 184 -6.82 7.97 0.23
C ALA A 184 -6.26 9.00 1.24
N ILE A 185 -7.15 9.66 2.00
CA ILE A 185 -6.75 10.59 3.07
C ILE A 185 -6.00 9.83 4.17
N ALA A 186 -6.54 8.71 4.66
CA ALA A 186 -5.88 7.90 5.69
C ALA A 186 -4.52 7.37 5.23
N PHE A 187 -4.40 7.02 3.95
CA PHE A 187 -3.17 6.55 3.35
C PHE A 187 -2.09 7.64 3.29
N GLY A 188 -2.43 8.84 2.82
CA GLY A 188 -1.52 10.00 2.87
C GLY A 188 -1.15 10.39 4.30
N ALA A 189 -2.11 10.38 5.23
CA ALA A 189 -1.85 10.66 6.64
C ALA A 189 -0.92 9.62 7.29
N GLY A 190 -0.99 8.35 6.87
CA GLY A 190 -0.09 7.29 7.32
C GLY A 190 1.38 7.54 7.01
N HIS A 191 1.69 8.43 6.07
CA HIS A 191 3.05 8.82 5.70
C HIS A 191 3.58 10.03 6.49
N MET A 192 2.74 10.74 7.25
CA MET A 192 3.22 11.89 8.03
C MET A 192 4.29 11.53 9.06
N PRO A 193 4.19 10.41 9.81
CA PRO A 193 5.23 10.04 10.76
C PRO A 193 6.59 9.81 10.09
N SER A 194 6.64 9.17 8.92
CA SER A 194 7.90 8.93 8.21
C SER A 194 8.50 10.24 7.69
N VAL A 195 7.68 11.13 7.12
CA VAL A 195 8.10 12.48 6.70
C VAL A 195 8.68 13.28 7.85
N MET A 196 8.01 13.28 9.01
CA MET A 196 8.52 13.98 10.20
C MET A 196 9.87 13.43 10.63
N VAL A 197 10.02 12.10 10.62
CA VAL A 197 11.26 11.45 10.99
C VAL A 197 12.40 11.81 10.02
N PHE A 198 12.17 11.79 8.70
CA PHE A 198 13.23 12.08 7.73
C PHE A 198 13.68 13.53 7.73
N PHE A 199 12.73 14.45 7.83
CA PHE A 199 13.05 15.89 7.88
C PHE A 199 13.29 16.41 9.29
N GLN A 200 13.38 15.52 10.29
CA GLN A 200 13.64 15.85 11.70
C GLN A 200 12.66 16.90 12.26
N LEU A 201 11.39 16.78 11.88
CA LEU A 201 10.32 17.69 12.29
C LEU A 201 9.74 17.25 13.64
N GLU A 202 9.74 18.16 14.61
CA GLU A 202 9.30 17.86 15.99
C GLU A 202 7.78 17.77 16.14
N SER A 203 7.00 18.31 15.19
CA SER A 203 5.53 18.30 15.27
C SER A 203 4.86 18.34 13.89
N LEU A 204 3.61 17.90 13.82
CA LEU A 204 2.81 17.94 12.59
C LEU A 204 2.65 19.36 12.03
N SER A 205 2.60 20.38 12.90
CA SER A 205 2.54 21.79 12.49
C SER A 205 3.83 22.31 11.87
N ALA A 206 4.94 21.58 12.00
CA ALA A 206 6.20 21.93 11.36
C ALA A 206 6.29 21.44 9.90
N ILE A 207 5.35 20.61 9.44
CA ILE A 207 5.29 20.18 8.04
C ILE A 207 4.82 21.37 7.19
N PRO A 208 5.61 21.83 6.19
CA PRO A 208 5.17 22.88 5.29
C PRO A 208 3.84 22.52 4.64
N SER A 209 2.91 23.47 4.57
CA SER A 209 1.55 23.22 4.03
C SER A 209 1.58 22.69 2.59
N LEU A 210 2.59 23.09 1.81
CA LEU A 210 2.77 22.62 0.44
C LEU A 210 3.24 21.16 0.41
N LEU A 211 4.20 20.78 1.24
CA LEU A 211 4.63 19.39 1.40
C LEU A 211 3.48 18.52 1.93
N LEU A 212 2.66 19.04 2.84
CA LEU A 212 1.46 18.36 3.29
C LEU A 212 0.50 18.09 2.12
N GLY A 213 0.25 19.10 1.29
CA GLY A 213 -0.57 18.97 0.09
C GLY A 213 -0.01 17.96 -0.91
N GLU A 214 1.30 17.96 -1.11
CA GLU A 214 2.03 17.00 -1.92
C GLU A 214 1.85 15.57 -1.40
N ILE A 215 2.10 15.30 -0.11
CA ILE A 215 1.95 13.97 0.49
C ILE A 215 0.54 13.42 0.24
N PHE A 216 -0.49 14.24 0.43
CA PHE A 216 -1.87 13.83 0.17
C PHE A 216 -2.15 13.61 -1.32
N LEU A 217 -1.58 14.44 -2.20
CA LEU A 217 -1.75 14.31 -3.64
C LEU A 217 -1.13 13.01 -4.15
N LEU A 218 0.16 12.80 -3.86
CA LEU A 218 0.94 11.65 -4.34
C LEU A 218 0.30 10.33 -3.88
N ASN A 219 0.08 10.19 -2.56
CA ASN A 219 -0.53 8.99 -1.99
C ASN A 219 -2.00 8.85 -2.40
N GLY A 220 -2.73 9.95 -2.47
CA GLY A 220 -4.14 9.95 -2.80
C GLY A 220 -4.41 9.45 -4.22
N VAL A 221 -3.61 9.88 -5.19
CA VAL A 221 -3.72 9.42 -6.58
C VAL A 221 -3.46 7.91 -6.68
N ILE A 222 -2.38 7.40 -6.08
CA ILE A 222 -2.12 5.95 -6.04
C ILE A 222 -3.31 5.22 -5.42
N SER A 223 -3.81 5.70 -4.27
CA SER A 223 -4.91 5.07 -3.53
C SER A 223 -6.20 4.97 -4.33
N VAL A 224 -6.59 6.04 -5.04
CA VAL A 224 -7.81 6.05 -5.86
C VAL A 224 -7.70 5.06 -7.03
N PHE A 225 -6.55 5.02 -7.72
CA PHE A 225 -6.34 4.06 -8.82
C PHE A 225 -6.30 2.63 -8.30
N ALA A 226 -5.52 2.35 -7.25
CA ALA A 226 -5.44 1.05 -6.61
C ALA A 226 -6.82 0.56 -6.14
N ALA A 227 -7.64 1.43 -5.53
CA ALA A 227 -9.02 1.10 -5.12
C ALA A 227 -9.92 0.74 -6.32
N TYR A 228 -9.87 1.51 -7.41
CA TYR A 228 -10.64 1.21 -8.62
C TYR A 228 -10.29 -0.17 -9.19
N PHE A 229 -8.99 -0.46 -9.33
CA PHE A 229 -8.51 -1.73 -9.86
C PHE A 229 -8.68 -2.89 -8.86
N PHE A 230 -8.61 -2.65 -7.56
CA PHE A 230 -8.97 -3.62 -6.54
C PHE A 230 -10.41 -4.11 -6.75
N ARG A 231 -11.37 -3.19 -6.86
CA ARG A 231 -12.78 -3.53 -7.06
C ARG A 231 -13.04 -4.26 -8.38
N LYS A 232 -12.37 -3.84 -9.46
CA LYS A 232 -12.64 -4.31 -10.83
C LYS A 232 -11.83 -5.54 -11.25
N SER A 233 -10.58 -5.62 -10.82
CA SER A 233 -9.56 -6.57 -11.31
C SER A 233 -8.94 -7.41 -10.19
N GLY A 234 -9.29 -7.13 -8.92
CA GLY A 234 -8.91 -7.92 -7.76
C GLY A 234 -7.64 -7.43 -7.08
N PHE A 235 -7.30 -8.07 -5.96
CA PHE A 235 -6.24 -7.63 -5.06
C PHE A 235 -4.86 -7.51 -5.71
N LEU A 236 -4.47 -8.48 -6.56
CA LEU A 236 -3.18 -8.44 -7.27
C LEU A 236 -3.04 -7.23 -8.19
N ALA A 237 -4.14 -6.72 -8.74
CA ALA A 237 -4.07 -5.55 -9.61
C ALA A 237 -3.74 -4.27 -8.80
N ALA A 238 -4.26 -4.16 -7.59
CA ALA A 238 -3.94 -3.04 -6.69
C ALA A 238 -2.49 -3.11 -6.20
N VAL A 239 -2.04 -4.29 -5.75
CA VAL A 239 -0.63 -4.56 -5.40
C VAL A 239 0.29 -4.25 -6.57
N GLY A 240 -0.08 -4.66 -7.79
CA GLY A 240 0.72 -4.39 -8.99
C GLY A 240 0.87 -2.90 -9.29
N ILE A 241 -0.21 -2.13 -9.23
CA ILE A 241 -0.14 -0.67 -9.47
C ILE A 241 0.84 -0.01 -8.51
N HIS A 242 0.68 -0.32 -7.22
CA HIS A 242 1.52 0.24 -6.18
C HIS A 242 2.98 -0.17 -6.35
N PHE A 243 3.24 -1.47 -6.50
CA PHE A 243 4.58 -2.01 -6.68
C PHE A 243 5.31 -1.35 -7.85
N TRP A 244 4.65 -1.22 -9.01
CA TRP A 244 5.30 -0.63 -10.18
C TRP A 244 5.47 0.89 -10.08
N ALA A 245 4.62 1.60 -9.33
CA ALA A 245 4.83 3.00 -9.02
C ALA A 245 6.09 3.17 -8.16
N ASP A 246 6.24 2.36 -7.12
CA ASP A 246 7.42 2.41 -6.24
C ASP A 246 8.70 1.94 -6.94
N MET A 247 8.61 0.96 -7.85
CA MET A 247 9.76 0.59 -8.69
C MET A 247 10.28 1.77 -9.51
N VAL A 248 9.38 2.57 -10.08
CA VAL A 248 9.80 3.74 -10.85
C VAL A 248 10.34 4.83 -9.93
N TRP A 249 9.66 5.12 -8.82
CA TRP A 249 10.03 6.22 -7.93
C TRP A 249 11.18 5.90 -6.97
N HIS A 250 11.08 4.85 -6.16
CA HIS A 250 12.11 4.54 -5.16
C HIS A 250 13.32 3.79 -5.70
N VAL A 251 13.15 2.97 -6.74
CA VAL A 251 14.26 2.15 -7.26
C VAL A 251 14.92 2.79 -8.45
N VAL A 252 14.19 3.02 -9.55
CA VAL A 252 14.79 3.57 -10.77
C VAL A 252 15.23 5.01 -10.53
N TRP A 253 14.32 5.88 -10.09
CA TRP A 253 14.65 7.28 -9.84
C TRP A 253 15.63 7.44 -8.68
N GLY A 254 15.44 6.74 -7.56
CA GLY A 254 16.42 6.75 -6.45
C GLY A 254 17.84 6.26 -6.78
N LEU A 255 18.06 5.62 -7.95
CA LEU A 255 19.40 5.25 -8.43
C LEU A 255 20.03 6.28 -9.39
N VAL A 256 19.23 7.11 -10.06
CA VAL A 256 19.71 7.98 -11.16
C VAL A 256 19.41 9.46 -10.97
N GLY A 257 18.51 9.79 -10.04
CA GLY A 257 18.10 11.14 -9.68
C GLY A 257 19.01 11.78 -8.63
#